data_AF-A0A9X0F8M9-F1
#
_entry.id   AF-A0A9X0F8M9-F1
#
_cell.length_a   1.000
_cell.length_b   1.000
_cell.length_c   1.000
_cell.angle_alpha   90.00
_cell.angle_beta   90.00
_cell.angle_gamma   90.00
#
_symmetry.space_group_name_H-M   'P 1'
#
loop_
_entity.id
_entity.type
_entity.pdbx_description
1 polymer ?
#
loop_
_entity_poly.entity_id
_entity_poly.type
_entity_poly.pdbx_seq_one_letter_code
_entity_poly.pdbx_strand_id
1 'polypeptide(L)'
;MKDTSKKQIIKVFLISILGLGIILGMLYFNHKTNIQKNKALATEKRVLQYESTLKKELEKYNLGEKTAVLLGIMYQESRGEGNDPMQSSESLGLKPNEIQETSLSIEQGVKHFAKMYKYGTDKDVSMDTIIQSYNMGPGYIDFVASYKC
;
A
#
# COMPACT_ATOMS: atom_id res chain seq x y z
N MET A 1 -42.42 -51.31 -1.10
CA MET A 1 -42.32 -50.26 -2.15
C MET A 1 -42.37 -48.82 -1.61
N LYS A 2 -43.22 -48.51 -0.61
CA LYS A 2 -43.41 -47.14 -0.07
C LYS A 2 -42.20 -46.53 0.70
N ASP A 3 -41.38 -47.37 1.34
CA ASP A 3 -40.25 -46.93 2.18
C ASP A 3 -39.01 -46.48 1.36
N THR A 4 -38.74 -47.14 0.23
CA THR A 4 -37.65 -46.79 -0.69
C THR A 4 -37.86 -45.41 -1.31
N SER A 5 -39.11 -45.07 -1.68
CA SER A 5 -39.48 -43.78 -2.26
C SER A 5 -39.29 -42.62 -1.27
N LYS A 6 -39.64 -42.80 0.02
CA LYS A 6 -39.37 -41.79 1.07
C LYS A 6 -37.88 -41.51 1.25
N LYS A 7 -37.04 -42.56 1.30
CA LYS A 7 -35.58 -42.43 1.40
C LYS A 7 -34.99 -41.71 0.18
N GLN A 8 -35.54 -41.94 -1.01
CA GLN A 8 -35.15 -41.24 -2.25
C GLN A 8 -35.49 -39.74 -2.21
N ILE A 9 -36.69 -39.38 -1.77
CA ILE A 9 -37.12 -37.98 -1.62
C ILE A 9 -36.23 -37.23 -0.63
N ILE A 10 -35.90 -37.85 0.52
CA ILE A 10 -35.00 -37.25 1.52
C ILE A 10 -33.61 -37.00 0.94
N LYS A 11 -33.05 -37.96 0.17
CA LYS A 11 -31.74 -37.77 -0.48
C LYS A 11 -31.75 -36.62 -1.49
N VAL A 12 -32.78 -36.52 -2.32
CA VAL A 12 -32.92 -35.40 -3.28
C VAL A 12 -33.01 -34.06 -2.55
N PHE A 13 -33.75 -34.01 -1.45
CA PHE A 13 -33.86 -32.80 -0.62
C PHE A 13 -32.51 -32.40 -0.02
N LEU A 14 -31.75 -33.34 0.55
CA LEU A 14 -30.42 -33.07 1.10
C LEU A 14 -29.42 -32.60 0.03
N ILE A 15 -29.44 -33.20 -1.17
CA ILE A 15 -28.60 -32.77 -2.30
C ILE A 15 -28.98 -31.36 -2.75
N SER A 16 -30.28 -31.03 -2.75
CA SER A 16 -30.74 -29.69 -3.13
C SER A 16 -30.28 -28.60 -2.13
N ILE A 17 -30.29 -28.89 -0.82
CA ILE A 17 -29.77 -27.99 0.21
C ILE A 17 -28.26 -27.78 0.04
N LEU A 18 -27.52 -28.87 -0.20
CA LEU A 18 -26.08 -28.79 -0.43
C LEU A 18 -25.76 -27.97 -1.68
N GLY A 19 -26.49 -28.18 -2.78
CA GLY A 19 -26.35 -27.41 -4.01
C GLY A 19 -26.64 -25.92 -3.82
N LEU A 20 -27.71 -25.59 -3.08
CA LEU A 20 -28.05 -24.20 -2.75
C LEU A 20 -26.95 -23.55 -1.91
N GLY A 21 -26.41 -24.26 -0.92
CA GLY A 21 -25.32 -23.79 -0.07
C GLY A 21 -24.04 -23.48 -0.87
N ILE A 22 -23.71 -24.31 -1.85
CA ILE A 22 -22.57 -24.09 -2.75
C ILE A 22 -22.80 -22.84 -3.61
N ILE A 23 -23.98 -22.67 -4.21
CA ILE A 23 -24.31 -21.51 -5.03
C ILE A 23 -24.23 -20.22 -4.20
N LEU A 24 -24.82 -20.20 -3.01
CA LEU A 24 -24.73 -19.06 -2.09
C LEU A 24 -23.29 -18.77 -1.68
N GLY A 25 -22.50 -19.80 -1.42
CA GLY A 25 -21.06 -19.66 -1.14
C GLY A 25 -20.28 -19.04 -2.30
N MET A 26 -20.53 -19.48 -3.53
CA MET A 26 -19.93 -18.91 -4.74
C MET A 26 -20.34 -17.44 -4.93
N LEU A 27 -21.63 -17.11 -4.75
CA LEU A 27 -22.12 -15.74 -4.85
C LEU A 27 -21.50 -14.83 -3.78
N TYR A 28 -21.39 -15.30 -2.54
CA TYR A 28 -20.73 -14.56 -1.46
C TYR A 28 -19.25 -14.31 -1.77
N PHE A 29 -18.52 -15.32 -2.24
CA PHE A 29 -17.11 -15.20 -2.60
C PHE A 29 -16.90 -14.26 -3.79
N ASN A 30 -17.73 -14.35 -4.83
CA ASN A 30 -17.72 -13.44 -5.97
C ASN A 30 -18.02 -11.99 -5.54
N HIS A 31 -18.97 -11.79 -4.64
CA HIS A 31 -19.28 -10.45 -4.12
C HIS A 31 -18.10 -9.87 -3.33
N LYS A 32 -17.52 -10.66 -2.41
CA LYS A 32 -16.36 -10.25 -1.61
C LYS A 32 -15.15 -9.92 -2.48
N THR A 33 -14.85 -10.74 -3.47
CA THR A 33 -13.72 -10.50 -4.39
C THR A 33 -13.92 -9.26 -5.25
N ASN A 34 -15.13 -9.00 -5.75
CA ASN A 34 -15.43 -7.77 -6.48
C ASN A 34 -15.26 -6.52 -5.62
N ILE A 35 -15.70 -6.54 -4.36
CA ILE A 35 -15.48 -5.42 -3.42
C ILE A 35 -13.99 -5.15 -3.25
N GLN A 36 -13.18 -6.18 -3.04
CA GLN A 36 -11.74 -6.02 -2.86
C GLN A 36 -11.06 -5.46 -4.12
N LYS A 37 -11.42 -5.95 -5.31
CA LYS A 37 -10.91 -5.42 -6.59
C LYS A 37 -11.28 -3.95 -6.78
N ASN A 38 -12.53 -3.58 -6.50
CA ASN A 38 -12.98 -2.19 -6.62
C ASN A 38 -12.24 -1.26 -5.64
N LYS A 39 -12.00 -1.72 -4.41
CA LYS A 39 -11.22 -0.97 -3.43
C LYS A 39 -9.77 -0.78 -3.89
N ALA A 40 -9.13 -1.86 -4.38
CA ALA A 40 -7.75 -1.79 -4.89
C ALA A 40 -7.63 -0.82 -6.08
N LEU A 41 -8.56 -0.89 -7.04
CA LEU A 41 -8.59 0.02 -8.18
C LEU A 41 -8.82 1.48 -7.76
N ALA A 42 -9.68 1.72 -6.78
CA ALA A 42 -9.90 3.07 -6.25
C ALA A 42 -8.64 3.62 -5.57
N THR A 43 -7.94 2.79 -4.79
CA THR A 43 -6.67 3.17 -4.18
C THR A 43 -5.59 3.45 -5.22
N GLU A 44 -5.42 2.58 -6.21
CA GLU A 44 -4.44 2.75 -7.29
C GLU A 44 -4.66 4.08 -8.03
N LYS A 45 -5.90 4.37 -8.42
CA LYS A 45 -6.25 5.65 -9.06
C LYS A 45 -5.91 6.86 -8.18
N ARG A 46 -6.16 6.76 -6.88
CA ARG A 46 -5.86 7.84 -5.92
C ARG A 46 -4.36 8.07 -5.77
N VAL A 47 -3.55 7.03 -5.76
CA VAL A 47 -2.09 7.17 -5.65
C VAL A 47 -1.51 7.71 -6.97
N LEU A 48 -1.93 7.14 -8.11
CA LEU A 48 -1.42 7.55 -9.43
C LEU A 48 -1.72 9.02 -9.78
N GLN A 49 -2.77 9.63 -9.21
CA GLN A 49 -3.03 11.06 -9.43
C GLN A 49 -1.87 11.96 -8.96
N TYR A 50 -1.01 11.49 -8.05
CA TYR A 50 0.14 12.22 -7.53
C TYR A 50 1.42 12.05 -8.36
N GLU A 51 1.43 11.18 -9.36
CA GLU A 51 2.63 10.82 -10.14
C GLU A 51 3.34 12.06 -10.70
N SER A 52 2.60 12.95 -11.37
CA SER A 52 3.19 14.17 -11.96
C SER A 52 3.75 15.12 -10.91
N THR A 53 3.09 15.24 -9.75
CA THR A 53 3.54 16.14 -8.68
C THR A 53 4.78 15.59 -8.00
N LEU A 54 4.78 14.28 -7.67
CA LEU A 54 5.94 13.60 -7.10
C LEU A 54 7.14 13.67 -8.04
N LYS A 55 6.94 13.39 -9.33
CA LYS A 55 8.01 13.50 -10.33
C LYS A 55 8.60 14.91 -10.34
N LYS A 56 7.77 15.94 -10.46
CA LYS A 56 8.21 17.35 -10.47
C LYS A 56 9.01 17.71 -9.22
N GLU A 57 8.56 17.27 -8.05
CA GLU A 57 9.26 17.53 -6.79
C GLU A 57 10.58 16.76 -6.69
N LEU A 58 10.62 15.50 -7.13
CA LEU A 58 11.83 14.67 -7.19
C LEU A 58 12.90 15.22 -8.15
N GLU A 59 12.50 15.85 -9.26
CA GLU A 59 13.43 16.46 -10.20
C GLU A 59 14.26 17.59 -9.57
N LYS A 60 13.76 18.26 -8.51
CA LYS A 60 14.54 19.24 -7.75
C LYS A 60 15.84 18.64 -7.15
N TYR A 61 15.89 17.32 -7.01
CA TYR A 61 17.01 16.56 -6.49
C TYR A 61 17.66 15.63 -7.53
N ASN A 62 17.28 15.73 -8.82
CA ASN A 62 17.66 14.80 -9.89
C ASN A 62 17.25 13.34 -9.61
N LEU A 63 16.11 13.13 -8.94
CA LEU A 63 15.61 11.81 -8.56
C LEU A 63 14.30 11.46 -9.29
N GLY A 64 13.97 12.10 -10.42
CA GLY A 64 12.74 11.86 -11.17
C GLY A 64 12.49 10.39 -11.53
N GLU A 65 13.57 9.63 -11.82
CA GLU A 65 13.53 8.18 -12.07
C GLU A 65 13.06 7.36 -10.85
N LYS A 66 12.98 7.95 -9.65
CA LYS A 66 12.47 7.31 -8.42
C LYS A 66 10.99 7.58 -8.18
N THR A 67 10.27 8.16 -9.14
CA THR A 67 8.83 8.46 -8.99
C THR A 67 8.01 7.23 -8.60
N ALA A 68 8.23 6.09 -9.26
CA ALA A 68 7.53 4.84 -8.93
C ALA A 68 7.80 4.37 -7.48
N VAL A 69 9.02 4.59 -6.98
CA VAL A 69 9.37 4.26 -5.59
C VAL A 69 8.58 5.13 -4.62
N LEU A 70 8.47 6.44 -4.88
CA LEU A 70 7.73 7.34 -4.00
C LEU A 70 6.22 7.14 -4.07
N LEU A 71 5.67 6.75 -5.22
CA LEU A 71 4.28 6.29 -5.30
C LEU A 71 4.08 5.05 -4.41
N GLY A 72 5.03 4.12 -4.40
CA GLY A 72 5.03 2.97 -3.50
C GLY A 72 5.08 3.35 -2.03
N ILE A 73 5.95 4.31 -1.66
CA ILE A 73 6.01 4.86 -0.29
C ILE A 73 4.68 5.51 0.08
N MET A 74 4.13 6.39 -0.76
CA MET A 74 2.82 7.03 -0.52
C MET A 74 1.70 5.99 -0.35
N TYR A 75 1.70 4.94 -1.16
CA TYR A 75 0.74 3.85 -1.06
C TYR A 75 0.83 3.17 0.32
N GLN A 76 2.05 2.91 0.80
CA GLN A 76 2.28 2.28 2.09
C GLN A 76 1.89 3.20 3.26
N GLU A 77 2.24 4.48 3.19
CA GLU A 77 2.02 5.47 4.26
C GLU A 77 0.53 5.80 4.45
N SER A 78 -0.18 6.09 3.36
CA SER A 78 -1.55 6.62 3.46
C SER A 78 -2.52 6.08 2.42
N ARG A 79 -2.04 5.32 1.43
CA ARG A 79 -2.83 4.98 0.23
C ARG A 79 -3.24 6.23 -0.58
N GLY A 80 -2.49 7.34 -0.43
CA GLY A 80 -2.79 8.64 -1.02
C GLY A 80 -3.97 9.36 -0.36
N GLU A 81 -4.30 9.04 0.89
CA GLU A 81 -5.46 9.59 1.61
C GLU A 81 -5.07 10.74 2.55
N GLY A 82 -6.02 11.63 2.79
CA GLY A 82 -5.89 12.74 3.74
C GLY A 82 -5.01 13.88 3.24
N ASN A 83 -4.71 14.80 4.16
CA ASN A 83 -3.92 16.00 3.91
C ASN A 83 -2.40 15.74 4.00
N ASP A 84 -1.99 14.65 4.65
CA ASP A 84 -0.60 14.22 4.76
C ASP A 84 -0.38 12.86 4.06
N PRO A 85 -0.53 12.77 2.73
CA PRO A 85 -0.45 11.48 2.02
C PRO A 85 0.94 10.85 2.06
N MET A 86 2.00 11.60 2.33
CA MET A 86 3.35 11.07 2.52
C MET A 86 3.67 10.71 3.98
N GLN A 87 2.70 10.89 4.91
CA GLN A 87 2.90 10.80 6.38
C GLN A 87 4.20 11.47 6.84
N SER A 88 4.44 12.66 6.32
CA SER A 88 5.71 13.36 6.45
C SER A 88 5.76 14.31 7.66
N SER A 89 4.65 14.48 8.39
CA SER A 89 4.58 15.30 9.61
C SER A 89 5.64 14.91 10.64
N GLU A 90 5.81 13.61 10.89
CA GLU A 90 6.78 13.10 11.89
C GLU A 90 8.24 13.41 11.50
N SER A 91 8.54 13.51 10.20
CA SER A 91 9.88 13.91 9.72
C SER A 91 10.24 15.36 10.04
N LEU A 92 9.24 16.19 10.38
CA LEU A 92 9.39 17.55 10.89
C LEU A 92 9.35 17.62 12.43
N GLY A 93 9.20 16.49 13.12
CA GLY A 93 8.98 16.44 14.56
C GLY A 93 7.57 16.86 14.98
N LEU A 94 6.63 16.93 14.04
CA LEU A 94 5.21 17.17 14.31
C LEU A 94 4.50 15.88 14.72
N LYS A 95 3.29 16.00 15.24
CA LYS A 95 2.42 14.84 15.49
C LYS A 95 1.94 14.23 14.15
N PRO A 96 1.54 12.95 14.15
CA PRO A 96 0.96 12.32 12.96
C PRO A 96 -0.23 13.12 12.41
N ASN A 97 -0.29 13.32 11.09
CA ASN A 97 -1.35 14.07 10.38
C ASN A 97 -1.47 15.56 10.74
N GLU A 98 -0.40 16.18 11.23
CA GLU A 98 -0.42 17.61 11.59
C GLU A 98 -0.30 18.53 10.37
N ILE A 99 0.38 18.10 9.30
CA ILE A 99 0.38 18.80 8.00
C ILE A 99 -1.04 18.81 7.42
N GLN A 100 -1.57 20.01 7.17
CA GLN A 100 -2.92 20.20 6.60
C GLN A 100 -2.93 20.46 5.09
N GLU A 101 -1.76 20.75 4.51
CA GLU A 101 -1.62 21.04 3.08
C GLU A 101 -0.95 19.87 2.37
N THR A 102 -1.66 19.25 1.42
CA THR A 102 -1.16 18.10 0.66
C THR A 102 0.14 18.40 -0.09
N SER A 103 0.30 19.61 -0.63
CA SER A 103 1.52 20.03 -1.31
C SER A 103 2.73 20.03 -0.37
N LEU A 104 2.55 20.50 0.87
CA LEU A 104 3.58 20.50 1.89
C LEU A 104 3.99 19.08 2.29
N SER A 105 3.02 18.18 2.43
CA SER A 105 3.29 16.76 2.68
C SER A 105 4.15 16.13 1.59
N ILE A 106 3.82 16.42 0.32
CA ILE A 106 4.58 15.92 -0.83
C ILE A 106 6.00 16.51 -0.84
N GLU A 107 6.14 17.82 -0.70
CA GLU A 107 7.44 18.49 -0.69
C GLU A 107 8.34 17.95 0.43
N GLN A 108 7.80 17.85 1.64
CA GLN A 108 8.54 17.36 2.79
C GLN A 108 8.88 15.88 2.68
N GLY A 109 7.93 15.04 2.22
CA GLY A 109 8.18 13.62 1.98
C GLY A 109 9.29 13.40 0.95
N VAL A 110 9.24 14.12 -0.18
CA VAL A 110 10.30 14.07 -1.20
C VAL A 110 11.65 14.53 -0.64
N LYS A 111 11.68 15.62 0.11
CA LYS A 111 12.90 16.14 0.77
C LYS A 111 13.49 15.12 1.75
N HIS A 112 12.65 14.49 2.57
CA HIS A 112 13.07 13.47 3.52
C HIS A 112 13.64 12.23 2.80
N PHE A 113 12.95 11.74 1.78
CA PHE A 113 13.45 10.65 0.93
C PHE A 113 14.79 11.01 0.27
N ALA A 114 14.92 12.20 -0.32
CA ALA A 114 16.16 12.63 -0.97
C ALA A 114 17.35 12.67 0.01
N LYS A 115 17.10 13.06 1.27
CA LYS A 115 18.10 13.01 2.35
C LYS A 115 18.54 11.57 2.64
N MET A 116 17.59 10.65 2.76
CA MET A 116 17.88 9.23 2.99
C MET A 116 18.59 8.60 1.79
N TYR A 117 18.16 8.92 0.57
CA TYR A 117 18.77 8.44 -0.66
C TYR A 117 20.24 8.87 -0.76
N LYS A 118 20.51 10.16 -0.51
CA LYS A 118 21.88 10.66 -0.48
C LYS A 118 22.71 9.95 0.59
N TYR A 119 22.21 9.89 1.83
CA TYR A 119 22.96 9.29 2.93
C TYR A 119 23.23 7.80 2.69
N GLY A 120 22.22 7.07 2.20
CA GLY A 120 22.36 5.65 1.90
C GLY A 120 23.31 5.37 0.74
N THR A 121 23.27 6.20 -0.31
CA THR A 121 24.24 6.12 -1.42
C THR A 121 25.65 6.41 -0.94
N ASP A 122 25.85 7.43 -0.11
CA ASP A 122 27.16 7.78 0.48
C ASP A 122 27.69 6.64 1.39
N LYS A 123 26.80 5.87 2.01
CA LYS A 123 27.10 4.67 2.81
C LYS A 123 27.07 3.37 2.00
N ASP A 124 26.88 3.47 0.68
CA ASP A 124 26.83 2.38 -0.29
C ASP A 124 25.71 1.33 -0.02
N VAL A 125 24.66 1.64 0.76
CA VAL A 125 23.61 0.65 1.11
C VAL A 125 22.64 0.44 -0.04
N SER A 126 21.91 -0.68 -0.01
CA SER A 126 20.94 -1.01 -1.05
C SER A 126 19.76 -0.03 -1.08
N MET A 127 19.06 0.01 -2.22
CA MET A 127 17.83 0.77 -2.36
C MET A 127 16.77 0.37 -1.34
N ASP A 128 16.67 -0.93 -0.99
CA ASP A 128 15.73 -1.42 0.00
C ASP A 128 16.01 -0.83 1.39
N THR A 129 17.29 -0.70 1.76
CA THR A 129 17.69 -0.02 2.99
C THR A 129 17.31 1.45 2.96
N ILE A 130 17.50 2.14 1.83
CA ILE A 130 17.08 3.54 1.65
C ILE A 130 15.56 3.68 1.80
N ILE A 131 14.77 2.81 1.16
CA ILE A 131 13.30 2.82 1.25
C ILE A 131 12.87 2.62 2.71
N GLN A 132 13.42 1.63 3.40
CA GLN A 132 13.09 1.34 4.79
C GLN A 132 13.48 2.49 5.73
N SER A 133 14.58 3.19 5.44
CA SER A 133 15.02 4.35 6.22
C SER A 133 14.10 5.56 6.10
N TYR A 134 13.16 5.59 5.13
CA TYR A 134 12.12 6.61 5.09
C TYR A 134 11.32 6.61 6.40
N ASN A 135 10.92 5.42 6.88
CA ASN A 135 10.18 5.24 8.13
C ASN A 135 11.12 5.13 9.36
N MET A 136 12.24 4.41 9.23
CA MET A 136 13.14 4.15 10.38
C MET A 136 14.18 5.24 10.64
N GLY A 137 14.33 6.18 9.71
CA GLY A 137 15.36 7.23 9.75
C GLY A 137 16.78 6.73 9.43
N PRO A 138 17.77 7.63 9.48
CA PRO A 138 19.14 7.36 9.06
C PRO A 138 19.88 6.34 9.92
N GLY A 139 19.45 6.13 11.18
CA GLY A 139 20.06 5.13 12.06
C GLY A 139 19.94 3.70 11.51
N TYR A 140 18.90 3.41 10.71
CA TYR A 140 18.79 2.12 10.03
C TYR A 140 19.84 1.95 8.92
N ILE A 141 20.18 3.03 8.21
CA ILE A 141 21.27 3.02 7.23
C ILE A 141 22.59 2.72 7.94
N ASP A 142 22.87 3.39 9.06
CA ASP A 142 24.09 3.15 9.84
C ASP A 142 24.15 1.72 10.38
N PHE A 143 23.05 1.20 10.88
CA PHE A 143 22.94 -0.19 11.31
C PHE A 143 23.32 -1.13 10.19
N VAL A 144 22.66 -1.07 9.03
CA VAL A 144 22.96 -1.97 7.89
C VAL A 144 24.39 -1.80 7.40
N ALA A 145 24.89 -0.56 7.29
CA ALA A 145 26.26 -0.30 6.85
C ALA A 145 27.31 -0.93 7.78
N SER A 146 27.04 -1.07 9.08
CA SER A 146 27.96 -1.68 10.05
C SER A 146 28.12 -3.20 9.88
N TYR A 147 27.19 -3.87 9.18
CA TYR A 147 27.24 -5.31 8.91
C TYR A 147 27.71 -5.65 7.49
N LYS A 148 28.21 -4.65 6.75
CA LYS A 148 28.83 -4.93 5.45
C LYS A 148 30.22 -5.53 5.68
N CYS A 149 30.43 -6.72 5.15
CA CYS A 149 31.73 -7.38 5.08
C CYS A 149 32.64 -6.72 4.04
#